data_AF-A0A1G8KVM5-F1
#
_entry.id   AF-A0A1G8KVM5-F1
#
_cell.length_a   1.000
_cell.length_b   1.000
_cell.length_c   1.000
_cell.angle_alpha   90.00
_cell.angle_beta   90.00
_cell.angle_gamma   90.00
#
_symmetry.space_group_name_H-M   'P 1'
#
loop_
_entity.id
_entity.type
_entity.pdbx_description
1 polymer ?
#
loop_
_entity_poly.entity_id
_entity_poly.type
_entity_poly.pdbx_seq_one_letter_code
_entity_poly.pdbx_strand_id
1 'polypeptide(L)'
;MWKEFKEFIAQDNVINLAIGVILGGAFSKIVSSLVDDIFMPIIVSVTGAVDVSHLAITIGNTKLTYGNFLQAVINFLMIGFMLFLTVKGLQQMNAKRKVQEEVDEATVPTETELLTEILAELKKGH
;
A
#
# COMPACT_ATOMS: atom_id res chain seq x y z
N MET A 1 17.98 15.82 -26.50
CA MET A 1 18.31 14.77 -25.51
C MET A 1 18.40 15.25 -24.06
N TRP A 2 19.46 15.96 -23.61
CA TRP A 2 19.58 16.33 -22.19
C TRP A 2 18.55 17.38 -21.72
N LYS A 3 18.24 18.38 -22.56
CA LYS A 3 17.15 19.33 -22.30
C LYS A 3 15.78 18.66 -22.27
N GLU A 4 15.47 17.82 -23.26
CA GLU A 4 14.23 17.04 -23.34
C GLU A 4 14.06 16.09 -22.14
N PHE A 5 15.14 15.46 -21.68
CA PHE A 5 15.12 14.63 -20.48
C PHE A 5 14.80 15.45 -19.22
N LYS A 6 15.40 16.64 -19.09
CA LYS A 6 15.12 17.56 -17.98
C LYS A 6 13.66 18.06 -18.01
N GLU A 7 13.12 18.35 -19.19
CA GLU A 7 11.72 18.74 -19.38
C GLU A 7 10.76 17.57 -19.07
N PHE A 8 11.13 16.34 -19.41
CA PHE A 8 10.36 15.15 -19.09
C PHE A 8 10.29 14.86 -17.58
N ILE A 9 11.43 14.88 -16.88
CA ILE A 9 11.45 14.65 -15.43
C ILE A 9 10.87 15.82 -14.63
N ALA A 10 10.80 17.02 -15.19
CA ALA A 10 10.19 18.18 -14.55
C ALA A 10 8.66 18.18 -14.63
N GLN A 11 8.07 17.22 -15.35
CA GLN A 11 6.61 17.05 -15.35
C GLN A 11 6.16 16.56 -13.98
N ASP A 12 5.23 17.29 -13.36
CA ASP A 12 4.68 16.94 -12.05
C ASP A 12 4.09 15.52 -12.03
N ASN A 13 3.49 15.07 -13.14
CA ASN A 13 2.97 13.70 -13.27
C ASN A 13 4.07 12.63 -13.14
N VAL A 14 5.26 12.86 -13.69
CA VAL A 14 6.39 11.91 -13.63
C VAL A 14 7.00 11.89 -12.23
N ILE A 15 7.15 13.06 -11.61
CA ILE A 15 7.67 13.19 -10.25
C ILE A 15 6.72 12.55 -9.25
N ASN A 16 5.42 12.83 -9.34
CA ASN A 16 4.40 12.27 -8.43
C ASN A 16 4.30 10.75 -8.56
N LEU A 17 4.38 10.23 -9.80
CA LEU A 17 4.44 8.79 -10.04
C LEU A 17 5.70 8.16 -9.41
N ALA A 18 6.86 8.79 -9.59
CA ALA A 18 8.13 8.31 -9.04
C ALA A 18 8.10 8.28 -7.50
N ILE A 19 7.59 9.34 -6.87
CA ILE A 19 7.41 9.42 -5.41
C ILE A 19 6.48 8.31 -4.93
N GLY A 20 5.32 8.13 -5.59
CA GLY A 20 4.36 7.08 -5.25
C GLY A 20 4.95 5.67 -5.34
N VAL A 21 5.73 5.38 -6.39
CA VAL A 21 6.40 4.07 -6.55
C VAL A 21 7.46 3.86 -5.48
N ILE A 22 8.26 4.87 -5.17
CA ILE A 22 9.33 4.79 -4.15
C ILE A 22 8.72 4.61 -2.75
N LEU A 23 7.73 5.42 -2.39
CA LEU A 23 7.02 5.33 -1.12
C LEU A 23 6.27 4.00 -1.00
N GLY A 24 5.58 3.56 -2.06
CA GLY A 24 4.90 2.27 -2.10
C GLY A 24 5.86 1.11 -1.89
N GLY A 25 7.03 1.13 -2.54
CA GLY A 25 8.07 0.13 -2.36
C GLY A 25 8.67 0.12 -0.95
N ALA A 26 8.92 1.29 -0.37
CA ALA A 26 9.42 1.41 1.01
C ALA A 26 8.39 0.95 2.04
N PHE A 27 7.13 1.38 1.89
CA PHE A 27 6.03 0.98 2.76
C PHE A 27 5.77 -0.52 2.70
N SER A 28 5.80 -1.12 1.49
CA SER A 28 5.67 -2.57 1.34
C SER A 28 6.73 -3.33 2.14
N LYS A 29 7.97 -2.84 2.21
CA LYS A 29 9.03 -3.48 3.03
C LYS A 29 8.73 -3.43 4.52
N ILE A 30 8.18 -2.31 5.01
CA ILE A 30 7.78 -2.15 6.41
C ILE A 30 6.68 -3.17 6.74
N VAL A 31 5.67 -3.29 5.87
CA VAL A 31 4.58 -4.25 6.07
C VAL A 31 5.09 -5.69 6.00
N SER A 32 5.96 -6.03 5.03
CA SER A 32 6.57 -7.35 4.95
C SER A 32 7.37 -7.69 6.21
N SER A 33 8.22 -6.79 6.72
CA SER A 33 8.98 -7.02 7.95
C SER A 33 8.09 -7.24 9.17
N LEU A 34 7.00 -6.48 9.30
CA LEU A 34 6.03 -6.70 10.37
C LEU A 34 5.43 -8.11 10.29
N VAL A 35 5.08 -8.58 9.10
CA VAL A 35 4.50 -9.92 8.92
C VAL A 35 5.54 -11.02 9.14
N ASP A 36 6.68 -10.92 8.47
CA ASP A 36 7.70 -11.97 8.43
C ASP A 36 8.50 -12.05 9.74
N ASP A 37 8.82 -10.92 10.35
CA ASP A 37 9.71 -10.87 11.53
C ASP A 37 8.96 -10.89 12.86
N ILE A 38 7.69 -10.44 12.90
CA ILE A 38 6.91 -10.36 14.15
C ILE A 38 5.78 -11.38 14.16
N PHE A 39 4.91 -11.38 13.15
CA PHE A 39 3.71 -12.23 13.18
C PHE A 39 3.99 -13.68 12.85
N MET A 40 4.79 -13.98 11.83
CA MET A 40 5.13 -15.34 11.43
C MET A 40 5.72 -16.16 12.59
N PRO A 41 6.69 -15.64 13.38
CA PRO A 41 7.18 -16.34 14.57
C PRO A 41 6.07 -16.62 15.60
N ILE A 42 5.17 -15.68 15.84
CA ILE A 42 4.05 -15.84 16.78
C ILE A 42 3.09 -16.92 16.27
N ILE A 43 2.69 -16.87 15.01
CA ILE A 43 1.76 -17.83 14.42
C ILE A 43 2.39 -19.24 14.46
N VAL A 44 3.64 -19.38 14.02
CA VAL A 44 4.37 -20.66 14.06
C VAL A 44 4.49 -21.17 15.51
N SER A 45 4.72 -20.30 16.48
CA SER A 45 4.80 -20.69 17.90
C SER A 45 3.49 -21.25 18.45
N VAL A 46 2.35 -20.81 17.92
CA VAL A 46 1.01 -21.20 18.37
C VAL A 46 0.47 -22.41 17.59
N THR A 47 0.69 -22.45 16.27
CA THR A 47 0.14 -23.50 15.39
C THR A 47 1.11 -24.66 15.14
N GLY A 48 2.37 -24.56 15.57
CA GLY A 48 3.36 -25.65 15.53
C GLY A 48 4.00 -25.91 14.16
N ALA A 49 3.33 -25.57 13.06
CA ALA A 49 3.91 -25.51 11.72
C ALA A 49 3.02 -24.68 10.77
N VAL A 50 3.60 -23.70 10.08
CA VAL A 50 2.95 -22.93 8.99
C VAL A 50 3.66 -23.17 7.66
N ASP A 51 4.81 -23.86 7.68
CA ASP A 51 5.62 -24.05 6.49
C ASP A 51 5.05 -25.16 5.62
N VAL A 52 4.36 -24.74 4.55
CA VAL A 52 3.82 -25.62 3.50
C VAL A 52 4.73 -25.65 2.27
N SER A 53 5.88 -24.96 2.30
CA SER A 53 6.83 -24.87 1.17
C SER A 53 7.35 -26.24 0.73
N HIS A 54 7.44 -27.18 1.67
CA HIS A 54 7.93 -28.53 1.44
C HIS A 54 7.00 -29.43 0.63
N LEU A 55 5.74 -29.02 0.41
CA LEU A 55 4.79 -29.79 -0.37
C LEU A 55 5.22 -29.88 -1.83
N ALA A 56 5.47 -31.10 -2.28
CA ALA A 56 5.83 -31.39 -3.65
C ALA A 56 5.14 -32.67 -4.12
N ILE A 57 4.68 -32.67 -5.37
CA ILE A 57 4.22 -33.89 -6.04
C ILE A 57 5.26 -34.25 -7.09
N THR A 58 5.69 -35.50 -7.11
CA THR A 58 6.56 -36.03 -8.15
C THR A 58 5.70 -36.58 -9.27
N ILE A 59 5.85 -36.03 -10.48
CA ILE A 59 5.18 -36.52 -11.69
C ILE A 59 6.29 -37.08 -12.60
N GLY A 60 6.37 -38.41 -12.69
CA GLY A 60 7.45 -39.09 -13.42
C GLY A 60 8.83 -38.77 -12.83
N ASN A 61 9.70 -38.13 -13.62
CA ASN A 61 11.04 -37.70 -13.19
C ASN A 61 11.11 -36.22 -12.77
N THR A 62 9.99 -35.50 -12.73
CA THR A 62 9.95 -34.06 -12.42
C THR A 62 9.27 -33.82 -11.07
N LYS A 63 9.92 -33.02 -10.22
CA LYS A 63 9.39 -32.61 -8.92
C LYS A 63 8.64 -31.28 -9.07
N LEU A 64 7.31 -31.29 -8.91
CA LEU A 64 6.48 -30.08 -8.90
C LEU A 64 6.33 -29.60 -7.45
N THR A 65 7.06 -28.57 -7.07
CA THR A 65 7.06 -27.96 -5.73
C THR A 65 5.97 -26.90 -5.60
N TYR A 66 4.70 -27.32 -5.61
CA TYR A 66 3.55 -26.40 -5.46
C TYR A 66 3.46 -25.78 -4.05
N GLY A 67 4.14 -26.36 -3.06
CA GLY A 67 4.24 -25.82 -1.70
C GLY A 67 4.73 -24.38 -1.67
N ASN A 68 5.73 -24.03 -2.48
CA ASN A 68 6.24 -22.65 -2.57
C ASN A 68 5.16 -21.67 -3.03
N PHE A 69 4.33 -22.08 -3.98
CA PHE A 69 3.23 -21.23 -4.45
C PHE A 69 2.16 -21.07 -3.37
N LEU A 70 1.77 -22.16 -2.70
CA LEU A 70 0.80 -22.11 -1.61
C LEU A 70 1.30 -21.26 -0.45
N GLN A 71 2.58 -21.36 -0.10
CA GLN A 71 3.23 -20.51 0.89
C GLN A 71 3.15 -19.03 0.50
N ALA A 72 3.42 -18.70 -0.78
CA ALA A 72 3.31 -17.32 -1.27
C ALA A 72 1.87 -16.77 -1.17
N VAL A 73 0.86 -17.60 -1.44
CA VAL A 73 -0.56 -17.23 -1.27
C VAL A 73 -0.89 -16.97 0.20
N ILE A 74 -0.44 -17.83 1.11
CA ILE A 74 -0.63 -17.64 2.56
C ILE A 74 0.03 -16.34 3.02
N ASN A 75 1.28 -16.08 2.61
CA ASN A 75 1.99 -14.85 2.95
C ASN A 75 1.26 -13.61 2.42
N PHE A 76 0.75 -13.65 1.18
CA PHE A 76 -0.03 -12.55 0.61
C PHE A 76 -1.32 -12.28 1.40
N LEU A 77 -2.06 -13.33 1.78
CA LEU A 77 -3.26 -13.20 2.61
C LEU A 77 -2.93 -12.62 3.99
N MET A 78 -1.81 -13.01 4.60
CA MET A 78 -1.37 -12.46 5.89
C MET A 78 -0.98 -10.98 5.77
N ILE A 79 -0.24 -10.60 4.73
CA ILE A 79 0.11 -9.19 4.46
C ILE A 79 -1.15 -8.35 4.24
N GLY A 80 -2.09 -8.83 3.44
CA GLY A 80 -3.37 -8.14 3.20
C GLY A 80 -4.21 -8.01 4.48
N PHE A 81 -4.30 -9.09 5.27
CA PHE A 81 -5.00 -9.06 6.56
C PHE A 81 -4.33 -8.12 7.56
N MET A 82 -3.00 -8.05 7.57
CA MET A 82 -2.27 -7.17 8.46
C MET A 82 -2.40 -5.71 8.05
N LEU A 83 -2.33 -5.41 6.74
CA LEU A 83 -2.61 -4.07 6.23
C LEU A 83 -4.03 -3.63 6.64
N PHE A 84 -5.01 -4.53 6.53
CA PHE A 84 -6.37 -4.27 7.00
C PHE A 84 -6.43 -3.99 8.51
N LEU A 85 -5.74 -4.77 9.35
CA LEU A 85 -5.69 -4.53 10.79
C LEU A 85 -5.02 -3.20 11.14
N THR A 86 -3.93 -2.83 10.46
CA THR A 86 -3.25 -1.54 10.66
C THR A 86 -4.16 -0.37 10.28
N VAL A 87 -4.80 -0.43 9.11
CA VAL A 87 -5.76 0.60 8.66
C VAL A 87 -6.94 0.68 9.64
N LYS A 88 -7.47 -0.46 10.06
CA LYS A 88 -8.57 -0.53 11.04
C LYS A 88 -8.16 -0.01 12.42
N GLY A 89 -6.94 -0.29 12.87
CA GLY A 89 -6.39 0.20 14.14
C GLY A 89 -6.22 1.72 14.12
N LEU A 90 -5.68 2.27 13.02
CA LEU A 90 -5.61 3.70 12.80
C LEU A 90 -7.01 4.32 12.74
N GLN A 91 -7.97 3.73 12.03
CA GLN A 91 -9.36 4.20 12.01
C GLN A 91 -10.03 4.14 13.39
N GLN A 92 -9.76 3.10 14.19
CA GLN A 92 -10.32 2.94 15.53
C GLN A 92 -9.73 3.94 16.53
N MET A 93 -8.46 4.30 16.35
CA MET A 93 -7.76 5.29 17.18
C MET A 93 -8.11 6.74 16.73
N ASN A 94 -8.21 6.97 15.43
CA ASN A 94 -8.67 8.23 14.82
C ASN A 94 -10.20 8.40 14.86
N ALA A 95 -10.97 7.37 15.22
CA ALA A 95 -12.40 7.51 15.55
C ALA A 95 -12.60 8.41 16.79
N LYS A 96 -11.55 8.66 17.58
CA LYS A 96 -11.55 9.71 18.63
C LYS A 96 -10.92 11.04 18.20
N ARG A 97 -10.29 11.11 17.02
CA ARG A 97 -9.67 12.32 16.49
C ARG A 97 -9.60 12.23 14.96
N LYS A 98 -10.63 12.73 14.27
CA LYS A 98 -10.55 13.23 12.89
C LYS A 98 -9.74 12.35 11.89
N VAL A 99 -10.43 11.58 11.06
CA VAL A 99 -9.93 11.14 9.74
C VAL A 99 -9.84 12.34 8.74
N GLN A 100 -9.66 13.55 9.26
CA GLN A 100 -9.74 14.83 8.55
C GLN A 100 -8.34 15.43 8.27
N GLU A 101 -7.22 14.70 8.40
CA GLU A 101 -5.91 15.37 8.23
C GLU A 101 -4.85 14.67 7.36
N GLU A 102 -4.99 13.40 6.94
CA GLU A 102 -3.91 12.74 6.15
C GLU A 102 -4.31 12.26 4.75
N VAL A 103 -5.58 12.39 4.36
CA VAL A 103 -5.96 12.45 2.93
C VAL A 103 -5.96 13.91 2.44
N ASP A 104 -5.84 14.88 3.36
CA ASP A 104 -5.84 16.32 3.08
C ASP A 104 -4.52 16.86 2.51
N GLU A 105 -3.47 16.04 2.32
CA GLU A 105 -2.38 16.43 1.40
C GLU A 105 -2.73 16.14 -0.07
N ALA A 106 -3.81 15.39 -0.33
CA ALA A 106 -4.44 15.33 -1.65
C ALA A 106 -5.45 16.47 -1.88
N THR A 107 -5.69 17.34 -0.89
CA THR A 107 -6.52 18.55 -1.02
C THR A 107 -5.67 19.78 -1.29
N VAL A 108 -4.91 19.77 -2.39
CA VAL A 108 -4.86 21.03 -3.16
C VAL A 108 -6.32 21.24 -3.57
N PRO A 109 -6.97 22.38 -3.23
CA PRO A 109 -8.39 22.54 -3.49
C PRO A 109 -8.62 22.20 -4.95
N THR A 110 -9.49 21.22 -5.17
CA THR A 110 -9.73 20.72 -6.53
C THR A 110 -10.20 21.93 -7.33
N GLU A 111 -9.79 22.11 -8.59
CA GLU A 111 -10.16 23.31 -9.37
C GLU A 111 -11.67 23.63 -9.30
N THR A 112 -12.50 22.59 -9.10
CA THR A 112 -13.93 22.68 -8.81
C THR A 112 -14.29 23.47 -7.55
N GLU A 113 -13.55 23.36 -6.45
CA GLU A 113 -13.75 24.12 -5.21
C GLU A 113 -13.43 25.60 -5.40
N LEU A 114 -12.31 25.91 -6.06
CA LEU A 114 -11.92 27.28 -6.41
C LEU A 114 -12.95 27.94 -7.35
N LEU A 115 -13.44 27.20 -8.35
CA LEU A 115 -14.49 27.71 -9.25
C LEU A 115 -15.81 27.95 -8.53
N THR A 116 -16.14 27.13 -7.52
CA THR A 116 -17.37 27.30 -6.72
C THR A 116 -17.28 28.52 -5.81
N GLU A 117 -16.10 28.79 -5.25
CA GLU A 117 -15.82 29.98 -4.45
C GLU A 117 -15.89 31.26 -5.30
N ILE A 118 -15.29 31.25 -6.49
CA ILE A 118 -15.38 32.36 -7.47
C ILE A 118 -16.83 32.63 -7.87
N LEU A 119 -17.63 31.59 -8.12
CA LEU A 119 -19.05 31.72 -8.45
C LEU A 119 -19.84 32.36 -7.29
N ALA A 120 -19.52 31.97 -6.05
CA ALA A 120 -20.16 32.50 -4.86
C ALA A 120 -19.83 33.98 -4.62
N GLU A 121 -18.57 34.39 -4.86
CA GLU A 121 -18.16 35.79 -4.80
C GLU A 121 -18.83 36.64 -5.88
N LEU A 122 -18.92 36.14 -7.12
CA LEU A 122 -19.59 36.86 -8.22
C LEU A 122 -21.09 37.07 -7.98
N LYS A 123 -21.77 36.14 -7.29
CA LYS A 123 -23.18 36.30 -6.90
C LYS A 123 -23.40 37.27 -5.76
N LYS A 124 -22.41 37.51 -4.90
CA LYS A 124 -22.47 38.53 -3.83
C LYS A 124 -22.23 39.95 -4.35
N GLY A 125 -21.59 40.08 -5.52
CA GLY A 125 -21.28 41.36 -6.16
C GLY A 125 -22.39 41.93 -7.07
N HIS A 126 -23.60 41.38 -7.02
CA HIS A 126 -24.80 41.89 -7.71
C HIS A 126 -25.95 42.13 -6.72
#